data_AF-A0A7C1TY03-F1
#
_entry.id   AF-A0A7C1TY03-F1
#
_cell.length_a   1.000
_cell.length_b   1.000
_cell.length_c   1.000
_cell.angle_alpha   90.00
_cell.angle_beta   90.00
_cell.angle_gamma   90.00
#
_symmetry.space_group_name_H-M   'P 1'
#
loop_
_entity.id
_entity.type
_entity.pdbx_description
1 polymer ?
#
loop_
_entity_poly.entity_id
_entity_poly.type
_entity_poly.pdbx_seq_one_letter_code
_entity_poly.pdbx_strand_id
1 'polypeptide(L)' 'MIFFIKEWPDRTATLMADTGAVLWTFHSLAEARRVCEAWYTARGEPVDYQLYTLPDSAQDAIQDPSCATCAIG' A
#
# COMPACT_ATOMS: atom_id res chain seq x y z
N MET A 1 -15.49 -6.44 10.71
CA MET A 1 -14.09 -6.92 10.60
C MET A 1 -13.42 -5.97 9.65
N ILE A 2 -12.19 -5.52 9.91
CA ILE A 2 -11.46 -4.59 9.02
C ILE A 2 -10.39 -5.40 8.30
N PHE A 3 -10.27 -5.20 6.99
CA PHE A 3 -9.18 -5.79 6.22
C PHE A 3 -8.08 -4.77 5.97
N PHE A 4 -6.87 -5.28 5.81
CA PHE A 4 -5.72 -4.50 5.41
C PHE A 4 -5.21 -5.02 4.07
N ILE A 5 -5.00 -4.12 3.12
CA ILE A 5 -4.40 -4.45 1.84
C ILE A 5 -3.01 -3.82 1.83
N LYS A 6 -1.97 -4.63 1.63
CA LYS A 6 -0.60 -4.16 1.46
C LYS A 6 -0.17 -4.34 0.01
N GLU A 7 0.12 -3.25 -0.67
CA GLU A 7 0.71 -3.27 -2.01
C GLU A 7 2.24 -3.35 -1.90
N TRP A 8 2.83 -4.23 -2.70
CA TRP A 8 4.27 -4.47 -2.77
C TRP A 8 4.90 -3.78 -3.99
N PRO A 9 6.21 -3.54 -3.99
CA PRO A 9 6.91 -2.91 -5.12
C PRO A 9 6.80 -3.68 -6.44
N ASP A 10 6.57 -5.00 -6.39
CA ASP A 10 6.36 -5.86 -7.55
C ASP A 10 4.93 -5.82 -8.11
N ARG A 11 4.10 -4.89 -7.62
CA ARG A 11 2.68 -4.70 -7.94
C ARG A 11 1.76 -5.82 -7.44
N THR A 12 2.27 -6.76 -6.66
CA THR A 12 1.41 -7.72 -5.95
C THR A 12 0.75 -7.04 -4.75
N ALA A 13 -0.35 -7.62 -4.26
CA ALA A 13 -1.05 -7.09 -3.10
C ALA A 13 -1.45 -8.19 -2.14
N THR A 14 -1.27 -7.96 -0.85
CA THR A 14 -1.59 -8.92 0.22
C THR A 14 -2.77 -8.44 1.03
N LEU A 15 -3.81 -9.28 1.13
CA LEU A 15 -4.95 -9.07 2.01
C LEU A 15 -4.66 -9.69 3.38
N MET A 16 -4.86 -8.92 4.42
CA MET A 16 -4.58 -9.30 5.81
C MET A 16 -5.80 -9.04 6.69
N ALA A 17 -5.97 -9.88 7.70
CA ALA A 17 -6.93 -9.66 8.78
C ALA A 17 -6.42 -8.58 9.75
N ASP A 18 -7.30 -8.12 10.62
CA ASP A 18 -6.96 -7.16 11.68
C ASP A 18 -5.93 -7.67 12.70
N THR A 19 -5.79 -8.99 12.80
CA THR A 19 -4.77 -9.65 13.60
C THR A 19 -3.37 -9.60 12.97
N GLY A 20 -3.24 -9.06 11.75
CA GLY A 20 -2.01 -9.11 10.96
C GLY A 20 -1.79 -10.44 10.23
N ALA A 21 -2.72 -11.40 10.36
CA ALA A 21 -2.65 -12.66 9.64
C ALA A 21 -2.83 -12.43 8.13
N VAL A 22 -1.91 -12.97 7.34
CA VAL A 22 -2.02 -12.96 5.87
C VAL A 22 -3.10 -13.95 5.44
N LEU A 23 -4.10 -13.45 4.74
CA LEU A 23 -5.18 -14.26 4.18
C LEU A 23 -4.82 -14.76 2.79
N TRP A 24 -4.34 -13.85 1.93
CA TRP A 24 -3.98 -14.17 0.56
C TRP A 24 -3.09 -13.09 -0.08
N THR A 25 -2.27 -13.50 -1.06
CA THR A 25 -1.49 -12.59 -1.91
C THR A 25 -1.97 -12.71 -3.36
N PHE A 26 -2.34 -11.58 -3.93
CA PHE A 26 -2.88 -11.41 -5.28
C PHE A 26 -1.81 -10.84 -6.21
N HIS A 27 -1.98 -11.09 -7.51
CA HIS A 27 -1.07 -10.57 -8.54
C HIS A 27 -1.21 -9.06 -8.76
N SER A 28 -2.29 -8.45 -8.25
CA SER A 28 -2.52 -7.01 -8.33
C SER A 28 -3.34 -6.47 -7.18
N LEU A 29 -3.16 -5.19 -6.87
CA LEU A 29 -4.01 -4.44 -5.95
C LEU A 29 -5.49 -4.47 -6.37
N ALA A 30 -5.77 -4.42 -7.67
CA ALA A 30 -7.13 -4.45 -8.19
C ALA A 30 -7.87 -5.75 -7.83
N GLU A 31 -7.19 -6.90 -7.88
CA GLU A 31 -7.75 -8.18 -7.47
C GLU A 31 -8.04 -8.21 -5.97
N ALA A 32 -7.08 -7.78 -5.15
CA ALA A 32 -7.24 -7.72 -3.70
C ALA A 32 -8.44 -6.85 -3.28
N ARG A 33 -8.61 -5.69 -3.93
CA ARG A 33 -9.75 -4.79 -3.72
C ARG A 33 -11.08 -5.44 -4.09
N ARG A 34 -11.18 -6.07 -5.26
CA ARG A 34 -12.40 -6.74 -5.70
C ARG A 34 -12.85 -7.83 -4.73
N VAL A 35 -11.91 -8.64 -4.23
CA VAL A 35 -12.23 -9.69 -3.25
C VAL A 35 -12.68 -9.09 -1.92
N CYS A 36 -12.00 -8.03 -1.46
CA CYS A 36 -12.39 -7.32 -0.24
C CYS A 36 -13.79 -6.72 -0.35
N GLU A 37 -14.10 -6.04 -1.46
CA GLU A 37 -15.41 -5.44 -1.72
C GLU A 37 -16.51 -6.51 -1.83
N ALA A 38 -16.24 -7.61 -2.53
CA ALA A 38 -17.17 -8.73 -2.66
C ALA A 38 -17.51 -9.35 -1.29
N TRP A 39 -16.53 -9.45 -0.39
CA TRP A 39 -16.77 -9.94 0.97
C TRP A 39 -17.73 -9.05 1.78
N TYR A 40 -17.50 -7.74 1.77
CA TYR A 40 -18.40 -6.79 2.46
C TYR A 40 -19.80 -6.76 1.83
N THR A 41 -19.86 -6.79 0.50
CA THR A 41 -21.13 -6.84 -0.24
C THR A 41 -21.94 -8.08 0.13
N ALA A 42 -21.30 -9.25 0.20
CA ALA A 42 -21.95 -10.49 0.60
C ALA A 42 -22.51 -10.44 2.04
N ARG A 43 -21.95 -9.57 2.89
CA ARG A 43 -22.38 -9.36 4.28
C ARG A 43 -23.35 -8.19 4.45
N GLY A 44 -23.63 -7.42 3.39
CA GLY A 44 -24.43 -6.21 3.49
C GLY A 44 -23.81 -5.13 4.38
N GLU A 45 -22.47 -5.17 4.54
CA GLU A 45 -21.72 -4.25 5.37
C GLU A 45 -21.03 -3.19 4.50
N PRO A 46 -20.79 -1.98 5.02
CA PRO A 46 -19.99 -0.98 4.33
C PRO A 46 -18.55 -1.50 4.15
N VAL A 47 -17.97 -1.20 2.99
CA VAL A 47 -16.58 -1.55 2.71
C VAL A 47 -15.65 -0.77 3.63
N ASP A 48 -14.85 -1.48 4.41
CA ASP A 48 -13.90 -0.88 5.35
C ASP A 48 -12.53 -1.58 5.26
N TYR A 49 -11.59 -0.98 4.53
CA TYR A 49 -10.23 -1.50 4.46
C TYR A 49 -9.19 -0.38 4.44
N GLN A 50 -8.01 -0.68 4.94
CA GLN A 50 -6.86 0.22 4.89
C GLN A 50 -5.85 -0.27 3.87
N LEU A 51 -5.36 0.65 3.04
CA LEU A 51 -4.35 0.38 2.02
C LEU A 51 -2.98 0.87 2.51
N TYR A 52 -2.02 -0.04 2.55
CA TYR A 52 -0.61 0.26 2.78
C TYR A 52 0.16 0.14 1.48
N THR A 53 0.63 1.28 0.98
CA THR A 53 1.61 1.33 -0.09
C THR A 53 2.99 1.49 0.54
N LEU A 54 3.92 0.59 0.19
CA LEU A 54 5.32 0.82 0.56
C LEU A 54 5.87 1.92 -0.37
N PRO A 55 6.54 2.96 0.18
CA PRO A 55 7.23 3.92 -0.67
C PRO A 55 8.28 3.17 -1.47
N ASP A 56 8.25 3.35 -2.79
CA ASP A 56 9.28 2.87 -3.69
C ASP A 56 10.61 3.50 -3.25
N SER A 57 11.41 2.74 -2.50
CA SER A 57 12.64 3.24 -1.90
C SER A 57 13.76 3.40 -2.94
N ALA A 58 13.44 3.44 -4.24
CA ALA A 58 14.41 3.64 -5.31
C ALA A 58 14.50 5.09 -5.82
N GLN A 59 13.66 6.03 -5.36
CA GLN A 59 13.71 7.42 -5.84
C GLN A 59 13.44 8.48 -4.76
N ASP A 60 14.29 8.57 -3.74
CA ASP A 60 14.39 9.81 -2.93
C ASP A 60 15.78 10.01 -2.28
N ALA A 61 16.85 9.56 -2.95
CA ALA A 61 18.23 9.79 -2.48
C ALA A 61 19.05 10.71 -3.40
N ILE A 62 18.43 11.54 -4.24
CA ILE A 62 19.11 12.64 -4.95
C ILE A 62 18.11 13.78 -5.19
N GLN A 63 17.89 14.64 -4.20
CA GLN A 63 17.41 16.00 -4.47
C GLN A 63 17.87 17.00 -3.42
N ASP A 64 19.18 17.32 -3.45
CA ASP A 64 19.64 18.65 -3.00
C ASP A 64 20.91 19.08 -3.76
N PRO A 65 20.79 19.87 -4.85
CA PRO A 65 21.88 20.69 -5.36
C PRO A 65 21.73 22.15 -4.89
N SER A 66 21.27 22.39 -3.65
CA SER A 66 21.20 23.72 -3.04
C SER A 66 22.33 23.94 -2.03
N CYS A 67 23.56 23.69 -2.45
CA CYS A 67 24.74 24.31 -1.85
C CYS A 67 25.61 24.92 -2.95
N ALA A 68 24.99 25.74 -3.80
CA ALA A 68 25.71 26.69 -4.62
C ALA A 68 26.09 27.89 -3.73
N THR A 69 27.37 27.94 -3.37
CA THR A 69 28.12 29.18 -3.10
C THR A 69 27.66 30.00 -1.90
N CYS A 70 28.20 29.66 -0.73
CA CYS A 70 28.50 30.69 0.27
C CYS A 70 29.56 31.62 -0.33
N ALA A 71 29.16 32.86 -0.62
CA ALA A 71 30.08 33.97 -0.75
C ALA A 71 30.80 34.21 0.59
N ILE A 72 31.94 34.90 0.49
CA ILE A 72 32.75 35.60 1.51
C ILE A 72 34.12 34.94 1.77
N GLY A 73 35.16 35.63 1.29
CA GLY A 73 36.58 35.37 1.51
C GLY A 73 37.44 36.11 0.50
#